data_AF-A0A1G0L1G6-F1
#
_entry.id   AF-A0A1G0L1G6-F1
#
_cell.length_a   1.000
_cell.length_b   1.000
_cell.length_c   1.000
_cell.angle_alpha   90.00
_cell.angle_beta   90.00
_cell.angle_gamma   90.00
#
_symmetry.space_group_name_H-M   'P 1'
#
loop_
_entity.id
_entity.type
_entity.pdbx_description
1 polymer ?
#
loop_
_entity_poly.entity_id
_entity_poly.type
_entity_poly.pdbx_seq_one_letter_code
_entity_poly.pdbx_strand_id
1 'polypeptide(L)' 'GKRLLLVRRLSLAMEPEGVELICLDVVDAGVGDKVLVVQEGSSARRIFQDDWIPVQAVIVGVLDRVDIGGERVL' A
#
# COMPACT_ATOMS: atom_id res chain seq x y z
N GLY A 1 19.01 -3.67 0.52
CA GLY A 1 17.91 -4.63 0.23
C GLY A 1 16.62 -3.87 0.11
N LYS A 2 15.56 -4.47 -0.47
CA LYS A 2 14.23 -3.84 -0.49
C LYS A 2 13.50 -4.12 0.82
N ARG A 3 12.70 -3.18 1.32
CA ARG A 3 11.97 -3.33 2.60
C ARG A 3 10.60 -3.95 2.38
N LEU A 4 10.24 -4.85 3.29
CA LEU A 4 8.93 -5.49 3.32
C LEU A 4 8.22 -5.06 4.60
N LEU A 5 6.98 -4.60 4.46
CA LEU A 5 6.13 -4.21 5.57
C LEU A 5 4.88 -5.09 5.61
N LEU A 6 4.43 -5.39 6.82
CA LEU A 6 3.12 -6.01 7.04
C LEU A 6 2.07 -4.90 7.04
N VAL A 7 1.15 -4.95 6.09
CA VAL A 7 0.11 -3.95 5.89
C VAL A 7 -1.25 -4.59 6.13
N ARG A 8 -2.08 -3.97 6.96
CA ARG A 8 -3.47 -4.38 7.16
C ARG A 8 -4.40 -3.46 6.36
N ARG A 9 -5.38 -4.04 5.66
CA ARG A 9 -6.38 -3.28 4.93
C ARG A 9 -7.23 -2.45 5.91
N LEU A 10 -7.63 -1.26 5.48
CA LEU A 10 -8.56 -0.41 6.22
C LEU A 10 -9.94 -0.44 5.55
N SER A 11 -10.98 -0.42 6.36
CA SER A 11 -12.35 -0.16 5.95
C SER A 11 -12.52 1.32 5.57
N LEU A 12 -13.68 1.69 5.01
CA LEU A 12 -14.00 3.10 4.73
C LEU A 12 -14.11 3.95 6.01
N ALA A 13 -14.27 3.33 7.18
CA ALA A 13 -14.26 3.99 8.49
C ALA A 13 -12.83 4.16 9.06
N MET A 14 -11.79 3.88 8.27
CA MET A 14 -10.38 3.87 8.70
C MET A 14 -10.06 2.84 9.80
N GLU A 15 -10.88 1.81 9.92
CA GLU A 15 -10.68 0.73 10.88
C GLU A 15 -9.96 -0.46 10.21
N PRO A 16 -9.01 -1.13 10.88
CA PRO A 16 -8.33 -2.28 10.28
C PRO A 16 -9.27 -3.47 10.11
N GLU A 17 -9.26 -4.09 8.92
CA GLU A 17 -10.10 -5.24 8.59
C GLU A 17 -9.41 -6.26 7.66
N GLY A 18 -9.93 -7.48 7.64
CA GLY A 18 -9.48 -8.53 6.73
C GLY A 18 -8.10 -9.10 7.07
N VAL A 19 -7.41 -9.60 6.04
CA VAL A 19 -6.09 -10.24 6.17
C VAL A 19 -4.95 -9.26 5.90
N GLU A 20 -3.82 -9.49 6.56
CA GLU A 20 -2.60 -8.73 6.31
C GLU A 20 -1.95 -9.13 5.00
N LEU A 21 -1.28 -8.16 4.39
CA LEU A 21 -0.48 -8.32 3.19
C LEU A 21 0.99 -8.02 3.52
N ILE A 22 1.89 -8.77 2.90
CA ILE A 22 3.30 -8.38 2.85
C ILE A 22 3.46 -7.49 1.62
N CYS A 23 3.84 -6.23 1.84
CA CYS A 23 4.01 -5.26 0.76
C CYS A 23 5.46 -4.80 0.67
N LEU A 24 5.91 -4.61 -0.56
CA LEU A 24 7.18 -3.97 -0.84
C LEU A 24 7.05 -2.46 -0.66
N ASP A 25 7.89 -1.90 0.20
CA ASP A 25 7.95 -0.46 0.42
C ASP A 25 8.95 0.21 -0.53
N VAL A 26 8.45 1.16 -1.32
CA VAL A 26 9.25 2.00 -2.23
C VAL A 26 9.16 3.49 -1.91
N VAL A 27 8.41 3.86 -0.87
CA VAL A 27 8.08 5.26 -0.55
C VAL A 27 8.49 5.68 0.86
N ASP A 28 9.10 4.78 1.63
CA ASP A 28 9.56 5.07 2.99
C ASP A 28 8.44 5.24 4.01
N ALA A 29 7.47 4.34 3.94
CA ALA A 29 6.41 4.26 4.94
C ALA A 29 6.92 3.78 6.31
N GLY A 30 6.41 4.38 7.37
CA GLY A 30 6.61 4.01 8.76
C GLY A 30 5.49 3.15 9.34
N VAL A 31 5.73 2.62 10.55
CA VAL A 31 4.68 1.93 11.31
C VAL A 31 3.62 2.94 11.73
N GLY A 32 2.35 2.65 11.39
CA GLY A 32 1.20 3.50 11.71
C GLY A 32 0.77 4.42 10.57
N ASP A 33 1.57 4.52 9.50
CA ASP A 33 1.18 5.27 8.31
C ASP A 33 -0.01 4.59 7.62
N LYS A 34 -0.94 5.41 7.13
CA LYS A 34 -1.96 4.93 6.18
C LYS A 34 -1.36 5.01 4.80
N VAL A 35 -1.48 3.93 4.04
CA VAL A 35 -0.78 3.78 2.77
C VAL A 35 -1.70 3.34 1.65
N LEU A 36 -1.36 3.73 0.42
CA LEU A 36 -1.98 3.20 -0.78
C LEU A 36 -1.19 1.99 -1.28
N VAL A 37 -1.87 0.87 -1.47
CA VAL A 37 -1.29 -0.38 -1.96
C VAL A 37 -1.83 -0.72 -3.34
N VAL A 38 -0.92 -0.97 -4.30
CA VAL A 38 -1.26 -1.58 -5.58
C VAL A 38 -1.08 -3.08 -5.47
N GLN A 39 -2.16 -3.84 -5.69
CA GLN A 39 -2.17 -5.30 -5.72
C GLN A 39 -2.24 -5.81 -7.16
N GLU A 40 -1.19 -5.55 -7.94
CA GLU A 40 -1.13 -5.98 -9.33
C GLU A 40 0.31 -6.26 -9.74
N GLY A 41 0.60 -7.51 -10.13
CA GLY A 41 1.95 -7.92 -10.51
C GLY A 41 2.48 -7.24 -11.78
N SER A 42 1.61 -6.90 -12.73
CA SER A 42 2.00 -6.22 -13.98
C SER A 42 2.50 -4.79 -13.71
N SER A 43 1.77 -4.04 -12.87
CA SER A 43 2.10 -2.67 -12.48
C SER A 43 3.37 -2.62 -11.62
N ALA A 44 3.54 -3.58 -10.70
CA ALA A 44 4.76 -3.70 -9.91
C ALA A 44 6.01 -3.88 -10.80
N ARG A 45 5.97 -4.80 -11.78
CA ARG A 45 7.09 -5.05 -12.71
C ARG A 45 7.53 -3.78 -13.45
N ARG A 46 6.57 -2.97 -13.90
CA ARG A 46 6.84 -1.69 -14.58
C ARG A 46 7.49 -0.66 -13.65
N ILE A 47 7.00 -0.53 -12.42
CA ILE A 47 7.57 0.38 -11.41
C ILE A 47 9.04 0.03 -11.14
N PHE A 48 9.36 -1.26 -11.09
CA PHE A 48 10.71 -1.72 -10.80
C PHE A 48 11.61 -1.89 -12.03
N GLN A 49 11.09 -1.71 -13.24
CA GLN A 49 11.78 -2.03 -14.49
C GLN A 49 12.38 -3.44 -14.47
N ASP A 50 11.67 -4.38 -13.85
CA ASP A 50 12.09 -5.77 -13.66
C ASP A 50 10.90 -6.69 -13.95
N ASP A 51 10.93 -7.34 -15.11
CA ASP A 51 9.86 -8.23 -15.56
C ASP A 51 9.76 -9.53 -14.76
N TRP A 52 10.80 -9.89 -14.02
CA TRP A 52 10.91 -11.14 -13.26
C TRP A 52 10.69 -10.94 -11.76
N ILE A 53 10.57 -9.69 -11.30
CA ILE A 53 10.38 -9.42 -9.88
C ILE A 53 9.09 -10.11 -9.38
N PRO A 54 9.17 -10.99 -8.38
CA PRO A 54 8.02 -11.75 -7.89
C PRO A 54 7.22 -10.92 -6.87
N VAL A 55 6.76 -9.74 -7.27
CA VAL A 55 6.03 -8.80 -6.39
C VAL A 55 4.58 -8.69 -6.82
N GLN A 56 3.68 -8.86 -5.86
CA GLN A 56 2.23 -8.74 -6.05
C GLN A 56 1.66 -7.48 -5.38
N ALA A 57 2.26 -7.03 -4.27
CA ALA A 57 1.76 -5.89 -3.48
C ALA A 57 2.87 -4.87 -3.23
N VAL A 58 2.62 -3.62 -3.60
CA VAL A 58 3.57 -2.50 -3.48
C VAL A 58 2.89 -1.34 -2.79
N ILE A 59 3.55 -0.77 -1.78
CA ILE A 59 3.15 0.51 -1.20
C ILE A 59 3.60 1.61 -2.16
N VAL A 60 2.65 2.34 -2.75
CA VAL A 60 2.93 3.38 -3.75
C VAL A 60 2.80 4.80 -3.22
N GLY A 61 2.36 4.96 -1.97
CA GLY A 61 2.27 6.27 -1.32
C GLY A 61 1.77 6.19 0.11
N VAL A 62 2.12 7.20 0.90
CA VAL A 62 1.56 7.50 2.22
C VAL A 62 0.39 8.47 2.03
N LEU A 63 -0.70 8.27 2.77
CA LEU A 63 -1.93 9.03 2.64
C LEU A 63 -1.96 10.19 3.64
N ASP A 64 -2.07 11.42 3.12
CA ASP A 64 -2.28 12.62 3.94
C ASP A 64 -3.76 12.92 4.18
N ARG A 65 -4.62 12.60 3.21
CA ARG A 65 -6.04 12.93 3.22
C ARG A 65 -6.87 11.92 2.42
N VAL A 66 -8.05 11.58 2.94
CA VAL A 66 -9.07 10.83 2.20
C VAL A 66 -10.43 11.49 2.44
N ASP A 67 -11.15 11.75 1.35
CA ASP A 67 -12.53 12.26 1.39
C ASP A 67 -13.50 11.21 0.82
N ILE A 68 -14.63 11.00 1.49
CA ILE A 68 -15.72 10.12 1.06
C ILE A 68 -17.02 10.93 1.11
N GLY A 69 -17.71 11.04 -0.03
CA GLY A 69 -18.95 11.82 -0.09
C GLY A 69 -18.77 13.32 0.20
N GLY A 70 -17.55 13.84 0.10
CA GLY A 70 -17.21 15.22 0.48
C GLY A 70 -16.83 15.42 1.95
N GLU A 71 -16.89 14.36 2.76
CA GLU A 71 -16.44 14.38 4.16
C GLU A 71 -15.04 13.81 4.29
N ARG A 72 -14.20 14.49 5.06
CA ARG A 72 -12.84 14.03 5.34
C ARG A 72 -12.88 12.89 6.36
N VAL A 73 -12.34 11.74 5.98
CA VAL A 73 -12.24 10.53 6.83
C VAL A 73 -10.81 10.23 7.27
N LEU A 74 -9.82 10.79 6.57
CA LEU A 74 -8.41 10.85 6.97
C LEU A 74 -7.87 12.25 6.68
#